data_AF-A0A9W4MLD8-F1
#
_entry.id   AF-A0A9W4MLD8-F1
#
_cell.length_a   1.000
_cell.length_b   1.000
_cell.length_c   1.000
_cell.angle_alpha   90.00
_cell.angle_beta   90.00
_cell.angle_gamma   90.00
#
_symmetry.space_group_name_H-M   'P 1'
#
loop_
_entity.id
_entity.type
_entity.pdbx_description
1 polymer ?
#
loop_
_entity_poly.entity_id
_entity_poly.type
_entity_poly.pdbx_seq_one_letter_code
_entity_poly.pdbx_strand_id
1 'polypeptide(L)'
;MGLGRRLFVGGFTAGAASVAVGGVAPAAADDGVTVFPGQVSAEGFTADSDVRTGFFKTTSVSEHAVTVYQAGESGSGAALNVISDNPGTSAVYVRGVESGRGSVEIAHVGRADGSDASASGLSIDLQTAGTAAQGIFVTATQGPTSSSPVHRPACWSGASSVSGTPPRHRQAATRQEAGRSTRRAAP
;
A
#
# COMPACT_ATOMS: atom_id res chain seq x y z
N MET A 1 22.65 -8.98 68.53
CA MET A 1 21.61 -9.67 67.74
C MET A 1 21.54 -9.01 66.38
N GLY A 2 22.06 -9.65 65.33
CA GLY A 2 22.07 -9.08 63.98
C GLY A 2 20.75 -9.32 63.27
N LEU A 3 20.04 -8.25 62.88
CA LEU A 3 18.81 -8.34 62.09
C LEU A 3 19.19 -8.69 60.65
N GLY A 4 18.85 -9.91 60.20
CA GLY A 4 18.99 -10.30 58.80
C GLY A 4 18.01 -9.54 57.91
N ARG A 5 18.50 -8.66 57.04
CA ARG A 5 17.68 -8.05 55.98
C ARG A 5 17.54 -9.07 54.85
N ARG A 6 16.32 -9.58 54.65
CA ARG A 6 15.98 -10.39 53.48
C ARG A 6 15.50 -9.46 52.38
N LEU A 7 16.22 -9.44 51.26
CA LEU A 7 15.78 -8.81 50.02
C LEU A 7 15.00 -9.85 49.22
N PHE A 8 13.68 -9.67 49.11
CA PHE A 8 12.87 -10.47 48.21
C PHE A 8 12.91 -9.83 46.83
N VAL A 9 13.53 -10.51 45.90
CA VAL A 9 13.54 -10.15 44.48
C VAL A 9 12.45 -10.98 43.81
N GLY A 10 11.29 -10.36 43.55
CA GLY A 10 10.20 -10.98 42.79
C GLY A 10 10.57 -11.12 41.31
N GLY A 11 9.92 -12.07 40.62
CA GLY A 11 10.24 -12.45 39.24
C GLY A 11 10.29 -11.26 38.27
N PHE A 12 11.41 -11.12 37.57
CA PHE A 12 11.58 -10.13 36.51
C PHE A 12 11.27 -10.77 35.16
N THR A 13 10.31 -10.19 34.45
CA THR A 13 10.14 -10.42 33.01
C THR A 13 11.18 -9.57 32.28
N ALA A 14 11.88 -10.18 31.33
CA ALA A 14 13.10 -9.72 30.65
C ALA A 14 13.24 -8.19 30.45
N GLY A 15 14.13 -7.60 31.25
CA GLY A 15 14.77 -6.31 31.10
C GLY A 15 15.96 -6.30 32.07
N ALA A 16 17.12 -5.80 31.67
CA ALA A 16 18.33 -5.89 32.49
C ALA A 16 18.10 -5.24 33.87
N ALA A 17 18.05 -6.05 34.93
CA ALA A 17 18.00 -5.57 36.30
C ALA A 17 19.44 -5.48 36.85
N SER A 18 20.00 -4.27 36.89
CA SER A 18 21.19 -4.00 37.69
C SER A 18 20.78 -3.65 39.12
N VAL A 19 21.12 -4.50 40.09
CA VAL A 19 20.98 -4.16 41.51
C VAL A 19 22.15 -3.24 41.87
N ALA A 20 21.93 -1.93 41.82
CA ALA A 20 22.87 -0.96 42.36
C ALA A 20 22.85 -1.06 43.90
N VAL A 21 23.79 -1.80 44.48
CA VAL A 21 24.07 -1.73 45.92
C VAL A 21 24.85 -0.43 46.16
N GLY A 22 24.11 0.67 46.28
CA GLY A 22 24.63 1.99 46.65
C GLY A 22 24.68 2.99 45.48
N GLY A 23 23.91 4.08 45.62
CA GLY A 23 23.95 5.25 44.74
C GLY A 23 22.62 5.48 44.02
N VAL A 24 22.00 6.65 44.25
CA VAL A 24 20.73 7.10 43.66
C VAL A 24 20.90 7.56 42.20
N ALA A 25 21.84 6.96 41.47
CA ALA A 25 22.05 7.30 40.08
C ALA A 25 20.97 6.59 39.24
N PRO A 26 20.19 7.30 38.40
CA PRO A 26 19.37 6.64 37.40
C PRO A 26 20.28 5.72 36.59
N ALA A 27 19.80 4.52 36.26
CA ALA A 27 20.52 3.62 35.37
C ALA A 27 20.88 4.40 34.11
N ALA A 28 22.17 4.67 33.90
CA ALA A 28 22.65 5.25 32.67
C ALA A 28 22.26 4.29 31.54
N ALA A 29 21.74 4.83 30.45
CA ALA A 29 21.57 4.04 29.24
C ALA A 29 22.94 3.47 28.88
N ASP A 30 23.01 2.13 28.79
CA ASP A 30 24.18 1.49 28.23
C ASP A 30 24.08 1.69 26.71
N ASP A 31 24.97 2.52 26.16
CA ASP A 31 25.09 2.74 24.70
C ASP A 31 25.66 1.49 23.98
N GLY A 32 25.86 0.39 24.70
CA GLY A 32 26.32 -0.89 24.19
C GLY A 32 25.29 -1.65 23.36
N VAL A 33 25.78 -2.37 22.35
CA VAL A 33 24.96 -3.33 21.58
C VAL A 33 24.65 -4.54 22.45
N THR A 34 23.36 -4.78 22.73
CA THR A 34 22.91 -6.01 23.38
C THR A 34 22.62 -7.09 22.34
N VAL A 35 23.23 -8.28 22.50
CA VAL A 35 23.05 -9.42 21.59
C VAL A 35 22.27 -10.54 22.29
N PHE A 36 21.17 -10.95 21.67
CA PHE A 36 20.39 -12.11 22.11
C PHE A 36 20.68 -13.29 21.16
N PRO A 37 21.21 -14.43 21.65
CA PRO A 37 21.54 -15.57 20.80
C PRO A 37 20.30 -16.39 20.38
N GLY A 38 19.12 -16.08 20.92
CA GLY A 38 17.86 -16.78 20.65
C GLY A 38 16.72 -15.82 20.34
N GLN A 39 15.50 -16.36 20.24
CA GLN A 39 14.30 -15.59 19.99
C GLN A 39 14.06 -14.54 21.09
N VAL A 40 13.67 -13.35 20.67
CA VAL A 40 13.13 -12.31 21.54
C VAL A 40 11.63 -12.22 21.29
N SER A 41 10.83 -12.34 22.35
CA SER A 41 9.37 -12.19 22.31
C SER A 41 8.96 -11.13 23.32
N ALA A 42 8.12 -10.20 22.88
CA ALA A 42 7.60 -9.10 23.69
C ALA A 42 6.17 -8.75 23.24
N GLU A 43 5.46 -8.00 24.06
CA GLU A 43 4.13 -7.48 23.71
C GLU A 43 4.20 -6.44 22.58
N GLY A 44 5.30 -5.68 22.52
CA GLY A 44 5.55 -4.71 21.46
C GLY A 44 7.03 -4.36 21.34
N PHE A 45 7.42 -3.92 20.14
CA PHE A 45 8.74 -3.39 19.85
C PHE A 45 8.58 -1.97 19.32
N THR A 46 9.20 -1.01 19.98
CA THR A 46 9.18 0.41 19.58
C THR A 46 10.60 0.96 19.59
N ALA A 47 10.88 1.84 18.63
CA ALA A 47 12.14 2.57 18.57
C ALA A 47 11.85 3.95 17.96
N ASP A 48 12.28 4.99 18.66
CA ASP A 48 12.32 6.38 18.18
C ASP A 48 13.80 6.78 18.17
N SER A 49 14.37 6.89 16.98
CA SER A 49 15.82 6.97 16.79
C SER A 49 16.16 7.70 15.50
N ASP A 50 17.32 8.34 15.48
CA ASP A 50 17.94 8.98 14.33
C ASP A 50 18.73 8.01 13.43
N VAL A 51 18.89 6.76 13.88
CA VAL A 51 19.51 5.67 13.09
C VAL A 51 18.46 4.64 12.64
N ARG A 52 18.87 3.70 11.79
CA ARG A 52 17.99 2.63 11.31
C ARG A 52 17.46 1.79 12.48
N THR A 53 16.14 1.80 12.67
CA THR A 53 15.45 1.16 13.79
C THR A 53 15.24 -0.35 13.65
N GLY A 54 15.25 -0.88 12.41
CA GLY A 54 15.05 -2.29 12.15
C GLY A 54 15.88 -2.80 10.98
N PHE A 55 16.49 -3.98 11.14
CA PHE A 55 17.13 -4.72 10.07
C PHE A 55 16.83 -6.21 10.23
N PHE A 56 15.94 -6.71 9.38
CA PHE A 56 15.54 -8.11 9.36
C PHE A 56 16.14 -8.79 8.14
N LYS A 57 17.01 -9.78 8.38
CA LYS A 57 17.64 -10.58 7.32
C LYS A 57 17.44 -12.05 7.63
N THR A 58 16.79 -12.75 6.71
CA THR A 58 16.64 -14.20 6.74
C THR A 58 17.30 -14.78 5.50
N THR A 59 17.99 -15.90 5.69
CA THR A 59 18.51 -16.72 4.58
C THR A 59 17.91 -18.10 4.74
N SER A 60 16.77 -18.30 4.09
CA SER A 60 15.98 -19.53 4.16
C SER A 60 15.24 -19.76 2.85
N VAL A 61 14.88 -21.02 2.61
CA VAL A 61 14.04 -21.44 1.47
C VAL A 61 12.58 -21.66 1.87
N SER A 62 12.27 -21.70 3.18
CA SER A 62 10.94 -21.94 3.73
C SER A 62 10.39 -20.77 4.54
N GLU A 63 11.26 -19.89 5.03
CA GLU A 63 10.86 -18.82 5.94
C GLU A 63 10.76 -17.47 5.24
N HIS A 64 9.78 -16.69 5.66
CA HIS A 64 9.74 -15.26 5.36
C HIS A 64 10.74 -14.50 6.24
N ALA A 65 11.26 -13.37 5.73
CA ALA A 65 12.10 -12.49 6.54
C ALA A 65 11.29 -11.76 7.63
N VAL A 66 10.06 -11.35 7.29
CA VAL A 66 9.12 -10.67 8.19
C VAL A 66 7.70 -11.10 7.81
N THR A 67 6.86 -11.30 8.82
CA THR A 67 5.40 -11.45 8.67
C THR A 67 4.74 -10.43 9.59
N VAL A 68 3.84 -9.61 9.05
CA VAL A 68 3.05 -8.63 9.80
C VAL A 68 1.59 -9.00 9.64
N TYR A 69 0.87 -9.18 10.74
CA TYR A 69 -0.48 -9.74 10.72
C TYR A 69 -1.43 -8.96 11.63
N GLN A 70 -2.55 -8.51 11.04
CA GLN A 70 -3.70 -7.99 11.78
C GLN A 70 -4.78 -9.08 11.78
N ALA A 71 -5.07 -9.61 12.97
CA ALA A 71 -6.06 -10.66 13.17
C ALA A 71 -7.46 -10.11 13.53
N GLY A 72 -7.58 -8.80 13.76
CA GLY A 72 -8.85 -8.16 14.06
C GLY A 72 -9.82 -8.25 12.88
N GLU A 73 -11.07 -8.62 13.18
CA GLU A 73 -12.12 -8.84 12.17
C GLU A 73 -12.92 -7.58 11.84
N SER A 74 -12.67 -6.47 12.55
CA SER A 74 -13.34 -5.17 12.35
C SER A 74 -12.51 -4.00 12.90
N GLY A 75 -12.94 -2.77 12.62
CA GLY A 75 -12.28 -1.53 13.05
C GLY A 75 -11.43 -0.88 11.96
N SER A 76 -10.54 0.03 12.36
CA SER A 76 -9.70 0.84 11.46
C SER A 76 -8.22 0.45 11.47
N GLY A 77 -7.84 -0.62 12.18
CA GLY A 77 -6.45 -1.06 12.26
C GLY A 77 -5.96 -1.66 10.94
N ALA A 78 -4.87 -1.12 10.39
CA ALA A 78 -4.13 -1.73 9.28
C ALA A 78 -3.10 -2.73 9.81
N ALA A 79 -2.71 -3.72 9.00
CA ALA A 79 -1.60 -4.61 9.33
C ALA A 79 -0.25 -3.89 9.30
N LEU A 80 -0.01 -3.06 8.28
CA LEU A 80 1.21 -2.28 8.11
C LEU A 80 0.85 -0.85 7.70
N ASN A 81 1.46 0.12 8.37
CA ASN A 81 1.42 1.54 8.02
C ASN A 81 2.85 2.05 7.86
N VAL A 82 3.13 2.75 6.76
CA VAL A 82 4.45 3.30 6.45
C VAL A 82 4.28 4.75 6.01
N ILE A 83 4.99 5.66 6.67
CA ILE A 83 4.93 7.10 6.44
C ILE A 83 6.36 7.60 6.26
N SER A 84 6.55 8.53 5.33
CA SER A 84 7.82 9.24 5.15
C SER A 84 7.54 10.71 4.90
N ASP A 85 8.16 11.57 5.70
CA ASP A 85 8.17 13.02 5.48
C ASP A 85 9.36 13.47 4.63
N ASN A 86 10.24 12.54 4.22
CA ASN A 86 11.42 12.86 3.41
C ASN A 86 11.05 13.00 1.92
N PRO A 87 11.13 14.20 1.31
CA PRO A 87 10.80 14.41 -0.10
C PRO A 87 11.91 13.92 -1.06
N GLY A 88 13.12 13.64 -0.55
CA GLY A 88 14.28 13.29 -1.38
C GLY A 88 14.41 11.81 -1.72
N THR A 89 13.55 10.95 -1.18
CA THR A 89 13.62 9.50 -1.38
C THR A 89 12.23 8.87 -1.40
N SER A 90 12.10 7.69 -2.01
CA SER A 90 10.83 6.95 -1.99
C SER A 90 10.53 6.46 -0.56
N ALA A 91 9.27 6.56 -0.13
CA ALA A 91 8.85 6.04 1.17
C ALA A 91 9.08 4.52 1.30
N VAL A 92 8.97 3.79 0.18
CA VAL A 92 9.21 2.34 0.12
C VAL A 92 9.98 1.99 -1.15
N TYR A 93 11.03 1.17 -1.01
CA TYR A 93 11.71 0.50 -2.13
C TYR A 93 11.45 -1.00 -2.06
N VAL A 94 11.06 -1.60 -3.19
CA VAL A 94 10.92 -3.05 -3.33
C VAL A 94 11.72 -3.52 -4.54
N ARG A 95 12.47 -4.61 -4.37
CA ARG A 95 13.21 -5.26 -5.46
C ARG A 95 13.11 -6.77 -5.33
N GLY A 96 12.59 -7.38 -6.38
CA GLY A 96 12.55 -8.83 -6.56
C GLY A 96 13.35 -9.27 -7.80
N VAL A 97 13.59 -10.56 -7.92
CA VAL A 97 14.27 -11.20 -9.07
C VAL A 97 13.57 -12.50 -9.46
N GLU A 98 12.24 -12.50 -9.38
CA GLU A 98 11.40 -13.68 -9.55
C GLU A 98 11.41 -14.16 -11.01
N SER A 99 11.40 -15.47 -11.22
CA SER A 99 11.36 -16.07 -12.56
C SER A 99 9.94 -16.34 -13.08
N GLY A 100 8.92 -16.28 -12.22
CA GLY A 100 7.55 -16.66 -12.57
C GLY A 100 6.48 -16.14 -11.62
N ARG A 101 6.78 -15.09 -10.84
CA ARG A 101 5.85 -14.41 -9.93
C ARG A 101 6.06 -12.89 -10.03
N GLY A 102 5.15 -12.11 -9.47
CA GLY A 102 5.36 -10.67 -9.29
C GLY A 102 6.31 -10.39 -8.13
N SER A 103 7.14 -9.34 -8.23
CA SER A 103 7.96 -8.87 -7.11
C SER A 103 7.12 -8.31 -5.95
N VAL A 104 5.91 -7.83 -6.27
CA VAL A 104 4.87 -7.51 -5.31
C VAL A 104 3.61 -8.24 -5.77
N GLU A 105 3.03 -9.02 -4.88
CA GLU A 105 1.76 -9.71 -5.11
C GLU A 105 0.73 -9.18 -4.10
N ILE A 106 -0.42 -8.74 -4.61
CA ILE A 106 -1.52 -8.21 -3.80
C ILE A 106 -2.77 -9.01 -4.14
N ALA A 107 -3.38 -9.60 -3.12
CA ALA A 107 -4.61 -10.36 -3.24
C ALA A 107 -5.70 -9.72 -2.36
N HIS A 108 -6.76 -9.24 -3.00
CA HIS A 108 -8.00 -8.91 -2.29
C HIS A 108 -8.88 -10.17 -2.23
N VAL A 109 -9.13 -10.66 -1.01
CA VAL A 109 -10.06 -11.79 -0.80
C VAL A 109 -11.47 -11.24 -0.77
N GLY A 110 -12.15 -11.34 -1.90
CA GLY A 110 -13.50 -10.80 -2.08
C GLY A 110 -14.60 -11.60 -1.38
N ARG A 111 -15.82 -11.09 -1.47
CA ARG A 111 -17.03 -11.77 -0.96
C ARG A 111 -17.89 -12.30 -2.10
N ALA A 112 -18.37 -13.53 -1.96
CA ALA A 112 -19.16 -14.19 -2.99
C ALA A 112 -20.51 -13.51 -3.26
N ASP A 113 -21.01 -12.73 -2.32
CA ASP A 113 -22.24 -11.94 -2.44
C ASP A 113 -22.05 -10.60 -3.18
N GLY A 114 -20.82 -10.27 -3.58
CA GLY A 114 -20.49 -9.01 -4.26
C GLY A 114 -20.62 -7.77 -3.39
N SER A 115 -20.68 -7.92 -2.07
CA SER A 115 -20.77 -6.79 -1.12
C SER A 115 -19.50 -5.93 -1.05
N ASP A 116 -18.44 -6.32 -1.74
CA ASP A 116 -17.16 -5.64 -1.87
C ASP A 116 -17.05 -4.79 -3.15
N ALA A 117 -18.18 -4.37 -3.74
CA ALA A 117 -18.21 -3.64 -5.01
C ALA A 117 -17.40 -2.32 -5.04
N SER A 118 -17.07 -1.75 -3.89
CA SER A 118 -16.22 -0.55 -3.75
C SER A 118 -14.79 -0.85 -3.32
N ALA A 119 -14.42 -2.13 -3.19
CA ALA A 119 -13.06 -2.54 -2.88
C ALA A 119 -12.16 -2.49 -4.12
N SER A 120 -10.85 -2.41 -3.88
CA SER A 120 -9.84 -2.43 -4.94
C SER A 120 -8.63 -3.23 -4.47
N GLY A 121 -7.91 -3.87 -5.40
CA GLY A 121 -6.61 -4.46 -5.09
C GLY A 121 -5.55 -3.40 -4.82
N LEU A 122 -5.63 -2.26 -5.49
CA LEU A 122 -4.76 -1.10 -5.30
C LEU A 122 -5.57 0.19 -5.47
N SER A 123 -5.44 1.10 -4.50
CA SER A 123 -5.99 2.45 -4.55
C SER A 123 -4.87 3.47 -4.40
N ILE A 124 -4.89 4.52 -5.22
CA ILE A 124 -3.88 5.59 -5.25
C ILE A 124 -4.62 6.92 -5.21
N ASP A 125 -4.22 7.77 -4.28
CA ASP A 125 -4.72 9.13 -4.14
C ASP A 125 -3.55 10.13 -4.27
N LEU A 126 -3.71 11.11 -5.16
CA LEU A 126 -2.73 12.17 -5.40
C LEU A 126 -3.26 13.45 -4.78
N GLN A 127 -2.79 13.74 -3.57
CA GLN A 127 -3.33 14.79 -2.72
C GLN A 127 -2.79 16.18 -3.09
N THR A 128 -3.46 17.20 -2.56
CA THR A 128 -3.20 18.64 -2.74
C THR A 128 -3.63 19.20 -4.09
N ALA A 129 -4.46 20.24 -4.05
CA ALA A 129 -4.88 20.97 -5.24
C ALA A 129 -3.65 21.56 -5.98
N GLY A 130 -3.60 21.36 -7.30
CA GLY A 130 -2.47 21.79 -8.14
C GLY A 130 -1.31 20.80 -8.20
N THR A 131 -1.43 19.60 -7.63
CA THR A 131 -0.41 18.54 -7.78
C THR A 131 -0.24 18.14 -9.26
N ALA A 132 1.02 17.98 -9.68
CA ALA A 132 1.41 17.46 -10.99
C ALA A 132 2.02 16.04 -10.88
N ALA A 133 1.81 15.37 -9.74
CA ALA A 133 2.32 14.02 -9.53
C ALA A 133 1.73 13.03 -10.54
N GLN A 134 2.54 12.04 -10.93
CA GLN A 134 2.07 10.93 -11.75
C GLN A 134 1.48 9.84 -10.85
N GLY A 135 0.41 9.19 -11.30
CA GLY A 135 -0.20 8.06 -10.57
C GLY A 135 0.65 6.78 -10.72
N ILE A 136 0.68 6.22 -11.94
CA ILE A 136 1.46 5.02 -12.25
C ILE A 136 2.46 5.35 -13.36
N PHE A 137 3.73 5.07 -13.11
CA PHE A 137 4.81 5.18 -14.09
C PHE A 137 5.50 3.82 -14.23
N VAL A 138 5.62 3.34 -15.47
CA VAL A 138 6.26 2.04 -15.79
C VAL A 138 7.33 2.26 -16.84
N THR A 139 8.52 1.73 -16.59
CA THR A 139 9.66 1.82 -17.50
C THR A 139 10.51 0.56 -17.44
N ALA A 140 11.36 0.39 -18.44
CA ALA A 140 12.36 -0.68 -18.52
C ALA A 140 13.70 -0.05 -18.91
N THR A 141 14.45 0.40 -17.90
CA THR A 141 15.63 1.27 -18.08
C THR A 141 16.81 0.59 -18.77
N GLN A 142 16.87 -0.75 -18.69
CA GLN A 142 17.91 -1.56 -19.34
C GLN A 142 17.54 -2.01 -20.76
N GLY A 143 16.45 -1.46 -21.31
CA GLY A 143 15.90 -1.84 -22.61
C GLY A 143 14.45 -2.33 -22.48
N PRO A 144 13.68 -2.32 -23.59
CA PRO A 144 12.28 -2.68 -23.57
C PRO A 144 12.06 -4.13 -23.11
N THR A 145 10.98 -4.36 -22.35
CA THR A 145 10.55 -5.72 -22.01
C THR A 145 10.00 -6.43 -23.23
N SER A 146 10.20 -7.75 -23.32
CA SER A 146 9.67 -8.58 -24.41
C SER A 146 8.16 -8.84 -24.31
N SER A 147 7.56 -8.56 -23.15
CA SER A 147 6.12 -8.71 -22.90
C SER A 147 5.44 -7.37 -22.66
N SER A 148 4.10 -7.38 -22.68
CA SER A 148 3.31 -6.21 -22.35
C SER A 148 3.63 -5.72 -20.92
N PRO A 149 3.86 -4.41 -20.72
CA PRO A 149 4.05 -3.84 -19.38
C PRO A 149 2.76 -3.79 -18.56
N VAL A 150 1.60 -3.89 -19.23
CA VAL A 150 0.29 -4.00 -18.60
C VAL A 150 -0.47 -5.13 -19.27
N HIS A 151 -0.79 -6.17 -18.52
CA HIS A 151 -1.61 -7.28 -18.98
C HIS A 151 -2.95 -7.26 -18.25
N ARG A 152 -4.05 -7.30 -19.00
CA ARG A 152 -5.40 -7.47 -18.45
C ARG A 152 -5.87 -8.89 -18.79
N PRO A 153 -6.19 -9.74 -17.81
CA PRO A 153 -6.73 -11.06 -18.10
C PRO A 153 -8.08 -10.93 -18.83
N ALA A 154 -8.35 -11.89 -19.72
CA ALA A 154 -9.43 -11.84 -20.72
C ALA A 154 -10.87 -11.75 -20.15
N CYS A 155 -11.07 -11.91 -18.84
CA CYS A 155 -12.38 -11.83 -18.19
C CYS A 155 -12.89 -10.40 -17.93
N TRP A 156 -12.12 -9.36 -18.25
CA TRP A 156 -12.58 -7.97 -18.13
C TRP A 156 -13.37 -7.52 -19.38
N SER A 157 -14.57 -8.07 -19.61
CA SER A 157 -15.45 -7.66 -20.73
C SER A 157 -16.68 -6.84 -20.30
N GLY A 158 -16.72 -6.33 -19.07
CA GLY A 158 -17.94 -5.74 -18.47
C GLY A 158 -18.01 -4.22 -18.33
N ALA A 159 -17.07 -3.42 -18.85
CA ALA A 159 -17.15 -1.95 -18.74
C ALA A 159 -17.84 -1.35 -19.96
N SER A 160 -19.17 -1.29 -19.86
CA SER A 160 -20.15 -0.56 -20.67
C SER A 160 -19.61 0.70 -21.38
N SER A 161 -19.92 0.77 -22.68
CA SER A 161 -19.81 1.92 -23.58
C SER A 161 -20.39 3.21 -22.99
N VAL A 162 -19.56 4.24 -22.84
CA VAL A 162 -20.04 5.63 -22.85
C VAL A 162 -20.11 6.07 -24.31
N SER A 163 -21.18 5.71 -25.02
CA SER A 163 -21.51 6.31 -26.32
C SER A 163 -22.32 7.58 -26.09
N GLY A 164 -21.64 8.64 -25.62
CA GLY A 164 -22.21 9.97 -25.54
C GLY A 164 -22.10 10.68 -26.89
N THR A 165 -23.03 10.43 -27.82
CA THR A 165 -23.32 11.37 -28.91
C THR A 165 -24.80 11.27 -29.28
N PRO A 166 -25.63 12.30 -29.02
CA PRO A 166 -27.01 12.29 -29.46
C PRO A 166 -27.11 12.41 -30.99
N PRO A 167 -28.11 11.78 -31.63
CA PRO A 167 -28.24 11.77 -33.08
C PRO A 167 -28.59 13.15 -33.62
N ARG A 168 -27.82 13.62 -34.61
CA ARG A 168 -28.19 14.78 -35.45
C ARG A 168 -29.45 14.42 -36.24
N HIS A 169 -30.55 15.12 -35.97
CA HIS A 169 -31.73 15.13 -36.83
C HIS A 169 -31.35 15.63 -38.23
N ARG A 170 -31.21 14.72 -39.21
CA ARG A 170 -31.34 15.06 -40.63
C ARG A 170 -32.82 15.32 -40.90
N GLN A 171 -33.22 16.58 -41.02
CA GLN A 171 -34.44 16.94 -41.71
C GLN A 171 -34.25 16.65 -43.21
N ALA A 172 -34.95 15.64 -43.71
CA ALA A 172 -35.23 15.49 -45.13
C ALA A 172 -36.75 15.57 -45.28
N ALA A 173 -37.25 16.75 -45.65
CA ALA A 173 -38.62 16.95 -46.11
C ALA A 173 -38.58 17.35 -47.59
N THR A 174 -38.73 16.32 -48.41
CA THR A 174 -39.51 16.27 -49.65
C THR A 174 -40.01 17.60 -50.24
N ARG A 175 -39.45 17.94 -51.40
CA ARG A 175 -39.96 18.92 -52.36
C ARG A 175 -41.10 18.26 -53.16
N GLN A 176 -42.35 18.57 -52.83
CA GLN A 176 -43.52 18.14 -53.59
C GLN A 176 -44.01 19.33 -54.44
N GLU A 177 -44.05 19.12 -55.75
CA GLU A 177 -44.58 20.05 -56.75
C GLU A 177 -46.04 20.41 -56.46
N ALA A 178 -46.33 21.70 -56.39
CA ALA A 178 -47.68 22.23 -56.54
C ALA A 178 -47.71 23.15 -57.76
N GLY A 179 -48.14 22.59 -58.89
CA GLY A 179 -48.55 23.39 -60.04
C GLY A 179 -49.84 24.14 -59.72
N ARG A 180 -49.81 25.47 -59.75
CA ARG A 180 -51.02 26.28 -59.96
C ARG A 180 -50.72 27.43 -60.91
N SER A 181 -51.19 27.22 -62.13
CA SER A 181 -51.42 28.20 -63.19
C SER A 181 -52.18 29.43 -62.68
N THR A 182 -51.72 30.64 -63.00
CA THR A 182 -52.51 31.67 -63.73
C THR A 182 -51.65 32.85 -64.19
N ARG A 183 -51.56 32.97 -65.53
CA ARG A 183 -51.70 34.16 -66.41
C ARG A 183 -50.86 35.44 -66.24
N ARG A 184 -50.26 35.79 -67.41
CA ARG A 184 -50.06 37.12 -68.05
C ARG A 184 -49.00 38.04 -67.42
N ALA A 185 -48.15 38.75 -68.15
CA ALA A 185 -48.02 39.02 -69.60
C ALA A 185 -46.57 39.46 -69.90
N ALA A 186 -46.16 39.34 -71.16
CA ALA A 186 -45.03 40.03 -71.78
C ALA A 186 -45.59 40.86 -72.96
N PRO A 187 -44.83 41.74 -73.63
CA PRO A 187 -43.47 42.24 -73.36
C PRO A 187 -43.42 43.58 -72.62
#